data_AF-A0A094HY11-F1
#
_entry.id   AF-A0A094HY11-F1
#
_cell.length_a   1.000
_cell.length_b   1.000
_cell.length_c   1.000
_cell.angle_alpha   90.00
_cell.angle_beta   90.00
_cell.angle_gamma   90.00
#
_symmetry.space_group_name_H-M   'P 1'
#
loop_
_entity.id
_entity.type
_entity.pdbx_description
1 polymer ?
#
loop_
_entity_poly.entity_id
_entity_poly.type
_entity_poly.pdbx_seq_one_letter_code
_entity_poly.pdbx_strand_id
1 'polypeptide(L)'
;MRFQILSLLALVGASAANQWAGMENLPDGAYSGVNHPDGSTTMTSLDSGATYTFSLGESAKEQTRRSDYAVAKRDTSCWGYQLDHDGVDDGVRALKNWAGTGGVDLVSGNARNYYGFNYKGVYVYYCINNVHTQGNLDINDIDFALRNMDSICARYEAGYYLWPGSPELVGKCRSGTAVCLG
;
A
#
# COMPACT_ATOMS: atom_id res chain seq x y z
N MET A 1 20.59 -48.79 -1.39
CA MET A 1 20.38 -47.47 -2.02
C MET A 1 20.05 -46.48 -0.92
N ARG A 2 20.94 -45.53 -0.62
CA ARG A 2 20.74 -44.52 0.43
C ARG A 2 20.02 -43.33 -0.20
N PHE A 3 18.76 -43.12 0.14
CA PHE A 3 18.03 -41.90 -0.21
C PHE A 3 18.48 -40.79 0.73
N GLN A 4 19.21 -39.81 0.19
CA GLN A 4 19.53 -38.57 0.90
C GLN A 4 18.28 -37.68 0.90
N ILE A 5 17.72 -37.45 2.10
CA ILE A 5 16.64 -36.50 2.32
C ILE A 5 17.28 -35.11 2.29
N LEU A 6 17.08 -34.38 1.19
CA LEU A 6 17.40 -32.96 1.08
C LEU A 6 16.35 -32.17 1.87
N SER A 7 16.71 -31.81 3.10
CA SER A 7 15.96 -30.86 3.91
C SER A 7 16.03 -29.48 3.25
N LEU A 8 14.97 -29.10 2.52
CA LEU A 8 14.78 -27.71 2.09
C LEU A 8 14.47 -26.85 3.33
N LEU A 9 15.50 -26.16 3.83
CA LEU A 9 15.34 -25.03 4.73
C LEU A 9 14.63 -23.91 3.98
N ALA A 10 13.32 -23.80 4.16
CA ALA A 10 12.57 -22.63 3.76
C ALA A 10 12.98 -21.46 4.67
N LEU A 11 13.88 -20.60 4.18
CA LEU A 11 14.11 -19.28 4.77
C LEU A 11 12.84 -18.45 4.57
N VAL A 12 12.03 -18.36 5.61
CA VAL A 12 10.97 -17.36 5.71
C VAL A 12 11.67 -16.01 5.90
N GLY A 13 12.07 -15.40 4.79
CA GLY A 13 12.53 -14.02 4.78
C GLY A 13 11.35 -13.12 5.13
N ALA A 14 11.28 -12.65 6.37
CA ALA A 14 10.38 -11.56 6.73
C ALA A 14 10.93 -10.27 6.11
N SER A 15 10.42 -9.92 4.93
CA SER A 15 10.73 -8.66 4.24
C SER A 15 10.16 -7.50 5.07
N ALA A 16 11.01 -6.66 5.65
CA ALA A 16 10.57 -5.39 6.24
C ALA A 16 10.51 -4.34 5.12
N ALA A 17 9.35 -3.68 4.96
CA ALA A 17 9.20 -2.53 4.07
C ALA A 17 9.76 -1.27 4.75
N ASN A 18 9.99 -0.18 3.99
CA ASN A 18 10.23 1.12 4.61
C ASN A 18 9.06 1.46 5.54
N GLN A 19 9.35 2.00 6.73
CA GLN A 19 8.34 2.26 7.75
C GLN A 19 8.29 3.73 8.11
N TRP A 20 7.08 4.25 8.31
CA TRP A 20 6.84 5.52 8.97
C TRP A 20 6.77 5.27 10.47
N ALA A 21 7.80 5.71 11.19
CA ALA A 21 7.97 5.40 12.60
C ALA A 21 6.81 5.95 13.43
N GLY A 22 6.11 5.09 14.17
CA GLY A 22 5.00 5.45 15.05
C GLY A 22 3.62 5.33 14.40
N MET A 23 3.53 5.17 13.07
CA MET A 23 2.24 5.02 12.37
C MET A 23 1.59 3.65 12.66
N GLU A 24 2.33 2.65 13.14
CA GLU A 24 1.75 1.40 13.65
C GLU A 24 0.77 1.63 14.82
N ASN A 25 0.84 2.79 15.49
CA ASN A 25 -0.08 3.21 16.55
C ASN A 25 -1.21 4.12 16.06
N LEU A 26 -1.33 4.32 14.73
CA LEU A 26 -2.40 5.11 14.15
C LEU A 26 -3.75 4.47 14.51
N PRO A 27 -4.74 5.23 15.02
CA PRO A 27 -6.06 4.69 15.30
C PRO A 27 -6.73 4.15 14.03
N ASP A 28 -7.71 3.26 14.21
CA ASP A 28 -8.57 2.86 13.11
C ASP A 28 -9.38 4.06 12.59
N GLY A 29 -9.56 4.17 11.28
CA GLY A 29 -10.31 5.27 10.66
C GLY A 29 -9.83 5.68 9.26
N ALA A 30 -10.46 6.73 8.75
CA ALA A 30 -10.16 7.31 7.43
C ALA A 30 -9.13 8.45 7.53
N TYR A 31 -8.19 8.46 6.59
CA TYR A 31 -7.08 9.41 6.57
C TYR A 31 -6.82 9.93 5.15
N SER A 32 -6.54 11.23 5.05
CA SER A 32 -5.83 11.80 3.91
C SER A 32 -4.37 12.03 4.30
N GLY A 33 -3.45 11.87 3.35
CA GLY A 33 -2.04 12.00 3.62
C GLY A 33 -1.26 12.67 2.50
N VAL A 34 -0.14 13.28 2.89
CA VAL A 34 0.78 14.00 2.01
C VAL A 34 2.19 13.54 2.32
N ASN A 35 2.93 13.12 1.29
CA ASN A 35 4.33 12.72 1.42
C ASN A 35 5.28 13.85 1.12
N HIS A 36 6.17 14.12 2.07
CA HIS A 36 7.16 15.19 1.99
C HIS A 36 8.40 14.76 1.19
N PRO A 37 9.21 15.72 0.71
CA PRO A 37 10.45 15.41 -0.02
C PRO A 37 11.48 14.59 0.77
N ASP A 38 11.44 14.66 2.10
CA ASP A 38 12.31 13.89 3.00
C ASP A 38 11.80 12.44 3.24
N GLY A 39 10.69 12.05 2.59
CA GLY A 39 10.07 10.74 2.72
C GLY A 39 9.16 10.59 3.95
N SER A 40 9.09 11.59 4.83
CA SER A 40 8.10 11.64 5.90
C SER A 40 6.70 11.83 5.33
N THR A 41 5.69 11.59 6.17
CA THR A 41 4.30 11.79 5.79
C THR A 41 3.54 12.57 6.86
N THR A 42 2.61 13.41 6.43
CA THR A 42 1.61 14.02 7.29
C THR A 42 0.24 13.48 6.92
N MET A 43 -0.42 12.87 7.89
CA MET A 43 -1.77 12.30 7.77
C MET A 43 -2.77 13.12 8.57
N THR A 44 -3.96 13.33 8.03
CA THR A 44 -5.08 13.97 8.72
C THR A 44 -6.22 12.98 8.84
N SER A 45 -6.65 12.70 10.08
CA SER A 45 -7.86 11.94 10.36
C SER A 45 -9.07 12.71 9.86
N LEU A 46 -9.91 12.07 9.06
CA LEU A 46 -11.06 12.72 8.44
C LEU A 46 -12.27 12.78 9.38
N ASP A 47 -12.30 11.91 10.39
CA ASP A 47 -13.34 11.91 11.42
C ASP A 47 -13.10 12.99 12.48
N SER A 48 -11.84 13.19 12.87
CA SER A 48 -11.49 14.07 14.01
C SER A 48 -10.80 15.37 13.59
N GLY A 49 -10.25 15.45 12.38
CA GLY A 49 -9.38 16.53 11.95
C GLY A 49 -7.97 16.50 12.58
N ALA A 50 -7.66 15.51 13.42
CA ALA A 50 -6.35 15.39 14.04
C ALA A 50 -5.27 15.08 12.99
N THR A 51 -4.13 15.76 13.10
CA THR A 51 -2.99 15.59 12.20
C THR A 51 -1.85 14.86 12.89
N TYR A 52 -1.23 13.92 12.18
CA TYR A 52 -0.11 13.11 12.62
C TYR A 52 1.02 13.24 11.60
N THR A 53 2.25 13.44 12.06
CA THR A 53 3.43 13.46 11.18
C THR A 53 4.36 12.34 11.60
N PHE A 54 4.74 11.53 10.63
CA PHE A 54 5.61 10.37 10.84
C PHE A 54 6.86 10.51 9.98
N SER A 55 8.02 10.47 10.62
CA SER A 55 9.30 10.42 9.92
C SER A 55 9.48 9.07 9.25
N LEU A 56 10.15 9.07 8.09
CA LEU A 56 10.66 7.83 7.51
C LEU A 56 11.71 7.26 8.46
N GLY A 57 11.46 6.07 9.01
CA GLY A 57 12.44 5.37 9.83
C GLY A 57 13.65 4.92 9.00
N GLU A 58 14.74 4.55 9.66
CA GLU A 58 15.91 3.99 8.97
C GLU A 58 15.48 2.78 8.13
N SER A 59 15.87 2.80 6.85
CA SER A 59 15.49 1.80 5.85
C SER A 59 15.73 0.39 6.38
N ALA A 60 14.71 -0.45 6.35
CA ALA A 60 14.95 -1.88 6.23
C ALA A 60 15.84 -2.09 5.00
N LYS A 61 16.94 -2.84 5.16
CA LYS A 61 17.90 -3.13 4.09
C LYS A 61 17.16 -3.41 2.79
N GLU A 62 17.59 -2.75 1.70
CA GLU A 62 16.99 -2.83 0.37
C GLU A 62 16.47 -4.24 0.10
N GLN A 63 15.15 -4.33 -0.05
CA GLN A 63 14.51 -5.57 -0.41
C GLN A 63 15.07 -5.99 -1.76
N THR A 64 15.73 -7.14 -1.81
CA THR A 64 15.89 -7.82 -3.10
C THR A 64 14.50 -8.26 -3.50
N ARG A 65 13.85 -7.45 -4.33
CA ARG A 65 12.53 -7.74 -4.84
C ARG A 65 12.68 -9.03 -5.65
N ARG A 66 11.67 -9.90 -5.63
CA ARG A 66 11.62 -11.03 -6.58
C ARG A 66 11.66 -10.54 -8.05
N SER A 67 11.37 -9.25 -8.27
CA SER A 67 11.47 -8.54 -9.55
C SER A 67 12.86 -8.03 -9.91
N ASP A 68 13.86 -8.04 -9.02
CA ASP A 68 15.19 -7.50 -9.33
C ASP A 68 15.94 -8.34 -10.38
N TYR A 69 15.44 -9.55 -10.64
CA TYR A 69 15.92 -10.45 -11.69
C TYR A 69 14.99 -10.53 -12.92
N ALA A 70 13.90 -9.75 -12.97
CA ALA A 70 12.92 -9.80 -14.06
C ALA A 70 12.67 -8.40 -14.62
N VAL A 71 13.36 -8.10 -15.72
CA VAL A 71 13.14 -6.93 -16.58
C VAL A 71 11.67 -6.88 -17.05
N ALA A 72 11.06 -5.69 -16.91
CA ALA A 72 9.78 -5.20 -17.44
C ALA A 72 8.55 -5.21 -16.49
N LYS A 73 8.06 -3.98 -16.25
CA LYS A 73 6.67 -3.56 -15.94
C LYS A 73 5.77 -4.62 -15.31
N ARG A 74 5.95 -4.87 -14.02
CA ARG A 74 4.82 -5.35 -13.23
C ARG A 74 4.13 -4.13 -12.64
N ASP A 75 2.96 -3.84 -13.19
CA ASP A 75 1.94 -2.92 -12.65
C ASP A 75 1.37 -3.43 -11.31
N THR A 76 1.97 -4.47 -10.72
CA THR A 76 1.58 -5.08 -9.46
C THR A 76 2.82 -5.46 -8.67
N SER A 77 2.87 -5.04 -7.41
CA SER A 77 3.93 -5.36 -6.47
C SER A 77 3.39 -6.26 -5.37
N CYS A 78 4.05 -7.39 -5.10
CA CYS A 78 3.73 -8.32 -4.02
C CYS A 78 4.87 -8.34 -3.01
N TRP A 79 4.59 -8.17 -1.72
CA TRP A 79 5.61 -7.94 -0.69
C TRP A 79 5.94 -9.18 0.16
N GLY A 80 5.25 -10.30 -0.06
CA GLY A 80 5.59 -11.61 0.49
C GLY A 80 5.06 -11.90 1.88
N TYR A 81 4.26 -11.02 2.48
CA TYR A 81 3.69 -11.22 3.81
C TYR A 81 2.17 -11.04 3.82
N GLN A 82 1.49 -11.85 4.65
CA GLN A 82 0.05 -11.81 4.82
C GLN A 82 -0.37 -10.69 5.78
N LEU A 83 -1.57 -10.18 5.52
CA LEU A 83 -2.28 -9.17 6.28
C LEU A 83 -3.43 -9.83 7.07
N ASP A 84 -3.96 -9.09 8.05
CA ASP A 84 -5.21 -9.49 8.70
C ASP A 84 -6.35 -9.48 7.67
N HIS A 85 -7.07 -10.60 7.54
CA HIS A 85 -8.07 -10.77 6.49
C HIS A 85 -9.25 -9.81 6.68
N ASP A 86 -9.75 -9.71 7.93
CA ASP A 86 -10.85 -8.81 8.23
C ASP A 86 -10.43 -7.35 8.01
N GLY A 87 -9.21 -6.97 8.41
CA GLY A 87 -8.67 -5.63 8.18
C GLY A 87 -8.59 -5.28 6.70
N VAL A 88 -8.18 -6.22 5.84
CA VAL A 88 -8.22 -6.04 4.38
C VAL A 88 -9.66 -5.88 3.89
N ASP A 89 -10.57 -6.78 4.27
CA ASP A 89 -11.95 -6.76 3.76
C ASP A 89 -12.72 -5.51 4.24
N ASP A 90 -12.52 -5.09 5.49
CA ASP A 90 -13.08 -3.84 6.05
C ASP A 90 -12.47 -2.60 5.39
N GLY A 91 -11.15 -2.56 5.21
CA GLY A 91 -10.47 -1.46 4.52
C GLY A 91 -10.88 -1.31 3.06
N VAL A 92 -11.00 -2.42 2.32
CA VAL A 92 -11.49 -2.42 0.93
C VAL A 92 -12.93 -1.94 0.86
N ARG A 93 -13.80 -2.43 1.76
CA ARG A 93 -15.19 -1.99 1.83
C ARG A 93 -15.28 -0.48 2.10
N ALA A 94 -14.48 0.03 3.02
CA ALA A 94 -14.44 1.45 3.33
C ALA A 94 -13.92 2.30 2.15
N LEU A 95 -12.85 1.84 1.47
CA LEU A 95 -12.32 2.51 0.28
C LEU A 95 -13.35 2.58 -0.84
N LYS A 96 -14.08 1.49 -1.09
CA LYS A 96 -15.18 1.45 -2.05
C LYS A 96 -16.32 2.40 -1.68
N ASN A 97 -16.70 2.46 -0.41
CA ASN A 97 -17.75 3.37 0.05
C ASN A 97 -17.34 4.83 -0.12
N TRP A 98 -16.06 5.16 0.10
CA TRP A 98 -15.53 6.51 -0.14
C TRP A 98 -15.51 6.87 -1.63
N ALA A 99 -15.00 5.98 -2.47
CA ALA A 99 -14.92 6.19 -3.92
C ALA A 99 -16.30 6.30 -4.57
N GLY A 100 -17.27 5.49 -4.12
CA GLY A 100 -18.61 5.43 -4.69
C GLY A 100 -18.60 5.03 -6.17
N THR A 101 -19.77 5.12 -6.81
CA THR A 101 -19.92 4.80 -8.25
C THR A 101 -19.59 5.97 -9.17
N GLY A 102 -19.54 7.19 -8.64
CA GLY A 102 -19.23 8.40 -9.41
C GLY A 102 -17.74 8.74 -9.45
N GLY A 103 -16.93 7.99 -8.71
CA GLY A 103 -15.52 8.24 -8.51
C GLY A 103 -15.24 9.43 -7.59
N VAL A 104 -14.01 9.48 -7.09
CA VAL A 104 -13.48 10.63 -6.35
C VAL A 104 -12.16 11.06 -6.98
N ASP A 105 -12.08 12.36 -7.29
CA ASP A 105 -10.84 12.97 -7.74
C ASP A 105 -9.86 13.13 -6.58
N LEU A 106 -8.63 12.70 -6.81
CA LEU A 106 -7.50 13.00 -5.94
C LEU A 106 -6.44 13.73 -6.75
N VAL A 107 -6.05 14.92 -6.29
CA VAL A 107 -5.08 15.78 -6.97
C VAL A 107 -3.83 15.88 -6.10
N SER A 108 -2.66 15.66 -6.69
CA SER A 108 -1.37 15.92 -6.05
C SER A 108 -0.87 17.32 -6.41
N GLY A 109 -0.33 18.02 -5.41
CA GLY A 109 0.26 19.34 -5.56
C GLY A 109 1.79 19.25 -5.69
N ASN A 110 2.49 20.05 -4.88
CA ASN A 110 3.94 19.97 -4.69
C ASN A 110 4.40 18.69 -3.98
N ALA A 111 3.45 17.89 -3.51
CA ALA A 111 3.67 16.67 -2.77
C ALA A 111 2.68 15.61 -3.27
N ARG A 112 3.08 14.35 -3.14
CA ARG A 112 2.24 13.19 -3.48
C ARG A 112 1.15 13.05 -2.44
N ASN A 113 -0.06 12.75 -2.90
CA ASN A 113 -1.25 12.69 -2.06
C ASN A 113 -1.83 11.29 -2.10
N TYR A 114 -2.37 10.87 -0.96
CA TYR A 114 -3.06 9.61 -0.84
C TYR A 114 -4.24 9.72 0.12
N TYR A 115 -5.16 8.78 -0.02
CA TYR A 115 -6.31 8.59 0.84
C TYR A 115 -6.32 7.13 1.26
N GLY A 116 -6.61 6.83 2.52
CA GLY A 116 -6.66 5.45 2.96
C GLY A 116 -7.38 5.24 4.28
N PHE A 117 -7.54 3.96 4.60
CA PHE A 117 -8.24 3.47 5.76
C PHE A 117 -7.33 2.55 6.54
N ASN A 118 -7.19 2.84 7.83
CA ASN A 118 -6.51 1.96 8.77
C ASN A 118 -7.55 1.15 9.54
N TYR A 119 -7.47 -0.17 9.50
CA TYR A 119 -8.31 -1.08 10.27
C TYR A 119 -7.52 -2.28 10.74
N LYS A 120 -7.54 -2.59 12.04
CA LYS A 120 -6.87 -3.77 12.61
C LYS A 120 -5.38 -3.88 12.22
N GLY A 121 -4.70 -2.74 12.09
CA GLY A 121 -3.31 -2.68 11.66
C GLY A 121 -3.06 -2.96 10.18
N VAL A 122 -4.10 -2.95 9.35
CA VAL A 122 -4.02 -3.00 7.89
C VAL A 122 -4.39 -1.63 7.32
N TYR A 123 -3.57 -1.15 6.39
CA TYR A 123 -3.80 0.10 5.67
C TYR A 123 -4.15 -0.19 4.21
N VAL A 124 -5.36 0.17 3.80
CA VAL A 124 -5.86 0.07 2.43
C VAL A 124 -5.98 1.47 1.86
N TYR A 125 -5.40 1.73 0.68
CA TYR A 125 -5.18 3.09 0.22
C TYR A 125 -5.22 3.26 -1.29
N TYR A 126 -5.49 4.49 -1.69
CA TYR A 126 -5.37 5.03 -3.04
C TYR A 126 -4.38 6.20 -3.05
N CYS A 127 -3.53 6.29 -4.06
CA CYS A 127 -2.45 7.27 -4.11
C CYS A 127 -2.25 7.81 -5.53
N ILE A 128 -1.90 9.10 -5.60
CA ILE A 128 -1.33 9.75 -6.77
C ILE A 128 0.18 9.83 -6.57
N ASN A 129 0.91 8.92 -7.20
CA ASN A 129 2.32 8.65 -6.92
C ASN A 129 3.31 9.61 -7.61
N ASN A 130 2.80 10.54 -8.43
CA ASN A 130 3.57 11.65 -9.00
C ASN A 130 3.04 12.98 -8.49
N VAL A 131 3.90 14.00 -8.44
CA VAL A 131 3.51 15.39 -8.12
C VAL A 131 2.81 16.05 -9.32
N HIS A 132 2.00 17.08 -9.07
CA HIS A 132 1.30 17.85 -10.11
C HIS A 132 0.45 17.00 -11.07
N THR A 133 -0.10 15.91 -10.58
CA THR A 133 -0.96 15.02 -11.35
C THR A 133 -2.26 14.79 -10.59
N GLN A 134 -3.21 14.15 -11.26
CA GLN A 134 -4.49 13.83 -10.67
C GLN A 134 -4.93 12.46 -11.15
N GLY A 135 -5.85 11.88 -10.41
CA GLY A 135 -6.51 10.64 -10.76
C GLY A 135 -7.94 10.65 -10.25
N ASN A 136 -8.73 9.70 -10.75
CA ASN A 136 -10.10 9.48 -10.32
C ASN A 136 -10.25 7.99 -10.01
N LEU A 137 -10.81 7.69 -8.84
CA LEU A 137 -11.03 6.32 -8.43
C LEU A 137 -12.49 6.07 -8.14
N ASP A 138 -13.09 5.11 -8.82
CA ASP A 138 -14.41 4.56 -8.51
C ASP A 138 -14.35 3.13 -7.92
N ILE A 139 -15.52 2.56 -7.59
CA ILE A 139 -15.63 1.19 -7.10
C ILE A 139 -15.12 0.14 -8.09
N ASN A 140 -15.36 0.32 -9.40
CA ASN A 140 -14.94 -0.61 -10.43
C ASN A 140 -13.43 -0.62 -10.59
N ASP A 141 -12.79 0.54 -10.46
CA ASP A 141 -11.34 0.70 -10.48
C ASP A 141 -10.69 -0.05 -9.31
N ILE A 142 -11.27 0.08 -8.11
CA ILE A 142 -10.82 -0.68 -6.93
C ILE A 142 -10.97 -2.19 -7.16
N ASP A 143 -12.11 -2.64 -7.69
CA ASP A 143 -12.34 -4.04 -8.01
C ASP A 143 -11.37 -4.57 -9.06
N PHE A 144 -11.10 -3.77 -10.08
CA PHE A 144 -10.13 -4.09 -11.12
C PHE A 144 -8.72 -4.20 -10.56
N ALA A 145 -8.28 -3.21 -9.78
CA ALA A 145 -6.96 -3.21 -9.13
C ALA A 145 -6.79 -4.45 -8.25
N LEU A 146 -7.74 -4.75 -7.36
CA LEU A 146 -7.67 -5.91 -6.47
C LEU A 146 -7.66 -7.23 -7.23
N ARG A 147 -8.46 -7.38 -8.30
CA ARG A 147 -8.44 -8.59 -9.13
C ARG A 147 -7.09 -8.79 -9.82
N ASN A 148 -6.47 -7.72 -10.30
CA ASN A 148 -5.14 -7.79 -10.90
C ASN A 148 -4.09 -8.16 -9.84
N MET A 149 -4.17 -7.57 -8.65
CA MET A 149 -3.31 -7.97 -7.53
C MET A 149 -3.46 -9.45 -7.21
N ASP A 150 -4.69 -9.94 -7.02
CA ASP A 150 -4.97 -11.32 -6.64
C ASP A 150 -4.64 -12.34 -7.74
N SER A 151 -4.46 -11.89 -8.99
CA SER A 151 -3.98 -12.74 -10.10
C SER A 151 -2.47 -13.02 -10.05
N ILE A 152 -1.71 -12.23 -9.28
CA ILE A 152 -0.25 -12.30 -9.20
C ILE A 152 0.22 -12.56 -7.76
N CYS A 153 -0.39 -11.92 -6.77
CA CYS A 153 -0.12 -12.02 -5.35
C CYS A 153 -1.18 -12.91 -4.66
N ALA A 154 -0.90 -13.39 -3.45
CA ALA A 154 -1.97 -13.99 -2.66
C ALA A 154 -2.99 -12.93 -2.22
N ARG A 155 -4.27 -13.32 -2.12
CA ARG A 155 -5.40 -12.38 -1.89
C ARG A 155 -5.24 -11.47 -0.67
N TYR A 156 -4.63 -11.93 0.39
CA TYR A 156 -4.40 -11.14 1.61
C TYR A 156 -2.92 -10.77 1.79
N GLU A 157 -2.14 -10.84 0.72
CA GLU A 157 -0.75 -10.40 0.71
C GLU A 157 -0.66 -8.88 0.57
N ALA A 158 0.30 -8.28 1.26
CA ALA A 158 0.60 -6.87 1.07
C ALA A 158 1.18 -6.58 -0.31
N GLY A 159 0.83 -5.42 -0.86
CA GLY A 159 1.19 -5.03 -2.20
C GLY A 159 0.38 -3.85 -2.73
N TYR A 160 0.58 -3.54 -4.01
CA TYR A 160 -0.23 -2.57 -4.73
C TYR A 160 -0.39 -2.93 -6.20
N TYR A 161 -1.39 -2.33 -6.84
CA TYR A 161 -1.56 -2.21 -8.28
C TYR A 161 -1.33 -0.76 -8.69
N LEU A 162 -0.52 -0.53 -9.72
CA LEU A 162 -0.19 0.75 -10.34
C LEU A 162 -0.72 0.72 -11.77
N TRP A 163 -1.57 1.66 -12.17
CA TRP A 163 -2.11 1.65 -13.54
C TRP A 163 -1.00 1.93 -14.57
N PRO A 164 -0.87 1.11 -15.63
CA PRO A 164 0.17 1.32 -16.63
C PRO A 164 0.04 2.69 -17.29
N GLY A 165 1.08 3.51 -17.15
CA GLY A 165 1.13 4.86 -17.73
C GLY A 165 0.36 5.93 -16.93
N SER A 166 -0.19 5.58 -15.76
CA SER A 166 -0.85 6.51 -14.83
C SER A 166 -0.06 6.60 -13.51
N PRO A 167 -0.11 7.74 -12.80
CA PRO A 167 0.47 7.86 -11.46
C PRO A 167 -0.39 7.20 -10.37
N GLU A 168 -1.57 6.69 -10.72
CA GLU A 168 -2.54 6.15 -9.79
C GLU A 168 -2.10 4.79 -9.26
N LEU A 169 -2.29 4.53 -7.97
CA LEU A 169 -2.12 3.18 -7.41
C LEU A 169 -3.10 2.90 -6.28
N VAL A 170 -3.53 1.65 -6.19
CA VAL A 170 -4.33 1.11 -5.08
C VAL A 170 -3.53 0.02 -4.39
N GLY A 171 -3.47 0.04 -3.06
CA GLY A 171 -2.69 -0.94 -2.32
C GLY A 171 -3.27 -1.32 -0.97
N LYS A 172 -2.67 -2.36 -0.39
CA LYS A 172 -2.95 -2.88 0.94
C LYS A 172 -1.64 -3.27 1.62
N CYS A 173 -1.44 -2.84 2.85
CA CYS A 173 -0.22 -3.12 3.60
C CYS A 173 -0.45 -3.14 5.11
N ARG A 174 0.58 -3.46 5.88
CA ARG A 174 0.54 -3.22 7.33
C ARG A 174 0.53 -1.71 7.59
N SER A 175 -0.23 -1.28 8.60
CA SER A 175 -0.10 0.06 9.15
C SER A 175 1.35 0.31 9.55
N GLY A 176 1.83 1.53 9.33
CA GLY A 176 3.24 1.86 9.47
C GLY A 176 4.08 1.67 8.21
N THR A 177 3.59 0.97 7.19
CA THR A 177 4.35 0.84 5.93
C THR A 177 4.31 2.16 5.17
N ALA A 178 5.48 2.64 4.73
CA ALA A 178 5.55 3.83 3.90
C ALA A 178 5.02 3.53 2.49
N VAL A 179 4.08 4.36 2.03
CA VAL A 179 3.39 4.20 0.74
C VAL A 179 3.53 5.47 -0.10
N CYS A 180 3.18 5.40 -1.39
CA CYS A 180 3.12 6.59 -2.26
C CYS A 180 4.48 7.32 -2.39
N LEU A 181 5.57 6.55 -2.50
CA LEU A 181 6.95 7.03 -2.43
C LEU A 181 7.64 7.26 -3.80
N GLY A 182 6.92 7.24 -4.92
CA GLY A 182 7.47 7.48 -6.26
C GLY A 182 8.03 6.20 -6.88
#